data_AF-A0A9Q1BMK1-F1
#
_entry.id   AF-A0A9Q1BMK1-F1
#
_cell.length_a   1.000
_cell.length_b   1.000
_cell.length_c   1.000
_cell.angle_alpha   90.00
_cell.angle_beta   90.00
_cell.angle_gamma   90.00
#
_symmetry.space_group_name_H-M   'P 1'
#
loop_
_entity.id
_entity.type
_entity.pdbx_description
1 polymer ?
#
loop_
_entity_poly.entity_id
_entity_poly.type
_entity_poly.pdbx_seq_one_letter_code
_entity_poly.pdbx_strand_id
1 'polypeptide(L)'
;MPSAQFDIEGSAENTWSNSKVQILLAVIITTVVVTVICVPTTYYLHPDYTDASNPQPIKDCPGTEPETSSESPPVTTPVPTQPPNPDNYRFDCGPDRDGVDQATCESRGCTWSPATTSGPPSCFYPEDYTTYYFDNEDFFNQPWGHRVELTRRASTPNHFTDGIDTLRLDVELQTKSRLHFKVRLRTEEFVCSV
;
A
#
# COMPACT_ATOMS: atom_id res chain seq x y z
N MET A 1 16.83 -16.93 -82.77
CA MET A 1 16.27 -15.70 -82.19
C MET A 1 15.87 -15.99 -80.75
N PRO A 2 16.04 -15.05 -79.80
CA PRO A 2 17.27 -14.51 -79.18
C PRO A 2 17.62 -15.28 -77.87
N SER A 3 18.88 -15.44 -77.47
CA SER A 3 19.72 -14.52 -76.69
C SER A 3 19.09 -14.04 -75.38
N ALA A 4 19.57 -14.56 -74.24
CA ALA A 4 19.45 -13.93 -72.93
C ALA A 4 20.81 -14.02 -72.21
N GLN A 5 21.54 -12.91 -72.25
CA GLN A 5 22.63 -12.58 -71.33
C GLN A 5 22.03 -12.28 -69.95
N PHE A 6 22.67 -12.76 -68.90
CA PHE A 6 22.43 -12.30 -67.54
C PHE A 6 23.73 -11.66 -67.05
N ASP A 7 23.85 -10.36 -67.31
CA ASP A 7 24.92 -9.53 -66.78
C ASP A 7 24.62 -9.23 -65.32
N ILE A 8 25.52 -9.64 -64.41
CA ILE A 8 25.53 -9.15 -63.03
C ILE A 8 26.32 -7.84 -63.04
N GLU A 9 25.65 -6.76 -63.42
CA GLU A 9 26.14 -5.39 -63.22
C GLU A 9 25.37 -4.79 -62.05
N GLY A 10 26.03 -4.66 -60.91
CA GLY A 10 25.45 -4.12 -59.69
C GLY A 10 26.49 -3.87 -58.62
N SER A 11 27.71 -3.47 -59.01
CA SER A 11 28.66 -2.87 -58.09
C SER A 11 28.14 -1.49 -57.70
N ALA A 12 27.34 -1.43 -56.65
CA ALA A 12 26.95 -0.18 -56.02
C ALA A 12 28.19 0.43 -55.36
N GLU A 13 28.83 1.35 -56.09
CA GLU A 13 30.00 2.10 -55.68
C GLU A 13 29.63 3.00 -54.49
N ASN A 14 29.97 2.55 -53.29
CA ASN A 14 29.73 3.24 -52.03
C ASN A 14 30.72 4.40 -51.84
N THR A 15 30.51 5.50 -52.57
CA THR A 15 31.21 6.77 -52.37
C THR A 15 30.66 7.50 -51.13
N TRP A 16 30.94 6.93 -49.95
CA TRP A 16 30.48 7.46 -48.68
C TRP A 16 31.47 8.51 -48.14
N SER A 17 31.08 9.79 -48.15
CA SER A 17 31.91 10.90 -47.64
C SER A 17 32.37 10.67 -46.19
N ASN A 18 33.64 10.97 -45.88
CA ASN A 18 34.24 10.77 -44.57
C ASN A 18 33.41 11.35 -43.41
N SER A 19 32.74 12.49 -43.60
CA SER A 19 31.86 13.08 -42.58
C SER A 19 30.65 12.21 -42.28
N LYS A 20 30.04 11.63 -43.31
CA LYS A 20 28.95 10.67 -43.15
C LYS A 20 29.46 9.38 -42.50
N VAL A 21 30.71 8.94 -42.77
CA VAL A 21 31.28 7.70 -42.17
C VAL A 21 31.41 7.92 -40.67
N GLN A 22 31.95 9.07 -40.28
CA GLN A 22 32.11 9.46 -38.88
C GLN A 22 30.76 9.56 -38.16
N ILE A 23 29.74 10.14 -38.81
CA ILE A 23 28.38 10.22 -38.23
C ILE A 23 27.79 8.81 -38.04
N LEU A 24 27.91 7.92 -39.03
CA LEU A 24 27.44 6.54 -38.89
C LEU A 24 28.17 5.78 -37.78
N LEU A 25 29.49 5.90 -37.70
CA LEU A 25 30.29 5.26 -36.66
C LEU A 25 29.90 5.78 -35.28
N ALA A 26 29.69 7.10 -35.13
CA ALA A 26 29.22 7.69 -33.88
C ALA A 26 27.84 7.17 -33.48
N VAL A 27 26.89 7.07 -34.43
CA VAL A 27 25.56 6.51 -34.15
C VAL A 27 25.66 5.04 -33.73
N ILE A 28 26.45 4.22 -34.43
CA ILE A 28 26.64 2.80 -34.09
C ILE A 28 27.30 2.66 -32.71
N ILE A 29 28.31 3.47 -32.38
CA ILE A 29 28.96 3.42 -31.07
C ILE A 29 27.97 3.83 -29.98
N THR A 30 27.18 4.89 -30.18
CA THR A 30 26.17 5.30 -29.18
C THR A 30 25.07 4.26 -28.99
N THR A 31 24.58 3.61 -30.05
CA THR A 31 23.57 2.56 -29.91
C THR A 31 24.13 1.32 -29.22
N VAL A 32 25.38 0.94 -29.51
CA VAL A 32 26.07 -0.16 -28.80
C VAL A 32 26.29 0.18 -27.33
N VAL A 33 26.73 1.40 -27.01
CA VAL A 33 26.90 1.85 -25.62
C VAL A 33 25.55 1.84 -24.88
N VAL A 34 24.47 2.35 -25.48
CA VAL A 34 23.15 2.37 -24.83
C VAL A 34 22.61 0.95 -24.64
N THR A 35 22.75 0.06 -25.62
CA THR A 35 22.20 -1.31 -25.54
C THR A 35 23.04 -2.28 -24.72
N VAL A 36 24.36 -2.12 -24.68
CA VAL A 36 25.27 -3.05 -23.98
C VAL A 36 25.65 -2.53 -22.60
N ILE A 37 25.64 -1.21 -22.39
CA ILE A 37 26.00 -0.61 -21.09
C ILE A 37 24.73 -0.15 -20.38
N CYS A 38 23.92 0.74 -20.97
CA CYS A 38 22.77 1.32 -20.28
C CYS A 38 21.65 0.30 -20.03
N VAL A 39 21.29 -0.54 -21.01
CA VAL A 39 20.22 -1.53 -20.81
C VAL A 39 20.62 -2.57 -19.74
N PRO A 40 21.80 -3.21 -19.78
CA PRO A 40 22.24 -4.12 -18.71
C PRO A 40 22.42 -3.41 -17.37
N THR A 41 22.96 -2.20 -17.31
CA THR A 41 23.06 -1.48 -16.02
C THR A 41 21.69 -1.14 -15.45
N THR A 42 20.73 -0.65 -16.25
CA THR A 42 19.36 -0.41 -15.75
C THR A 42 18.61 -1.70 -15.41
N TYR A 43 18.87 -2.80 -16.12
CA TYR A 43 18.23 -4.10 -15.88
C TYR A 43 18.83 -4.85 -14.68
N TYR A 44 20.16 -4.87 -14.56
CA TYR A 44 20.90 -5.59 -13.51
C TYR A 44 21.21 -4.74 -12.26
N LEU A 45 21.22 -3.41 -12.34
CA LEU A 45 21.36 -2.54 -11.16
C LEU A 45 20.01 -2.06 -10.62
N HIS A 46 18.88 -2.46 -11.20
CA HIS A 46 17.61 -2.41 -10.47
C HIS A 46 17.57 -3.59 -9.50
N PRO A 47 17.52 -3.37 -8.17
CA PRO A 47 17.53 -4.44 -7.18
C PRO A 47 16.23 -5.27 -7.13
N ASP A 48 15.26 -4.99 -8.02
CA ASP A 48 13.90 -5.53 -7.92
C ASP A 48 13.40 -6.23 -9.19
N TYR A 49 14.27 -6.68 -10.11
CA TYR A 49 13.86 -7.61 -11.17
C TYR A 49 13.73 -9.04 -10.59
N THR A 50 12.73 -9.26 -9.75
CA THR A 50 12.35 -10.60 -9.32
C THR A 50 11.53 -11.28 -10.42
N ASP A 51 12.07 -12.40 -10.88
CA ASP A 51 11.49 -13.35 -11.81
C ASP A 51 10.08 -13.80 -11.36
N ALA A 52 9.06 -13.38 -12.11
CA ALA A 52 7.67 -13.74 -11.89
C ALA A 52 7.32 -15.17 -12.38
N SER A 53 8.31 -16.00 -12.75
CA SER A 53 8.04 -17.34 -13.28
C SER A 53 8.08 -18.47 -12.24
N ASN A 54 8.40 -18.21 -10.98
CA ASN A 54 8.40 -19.25 -9.95
C ASN A 54 7.96 -18.75 -8.55
N PRO A 55 6.67 -18.85 -8.20
CA PRO A 55 6.23 -18.62 -6.83
C PRO A 55 6.73 -19.77 -5.95
N GLN A 56 7.79 -19.54 -5.18
CA GLN A 56 8.07 -20.44 -4.06
C GLN A 56 6.99 -20.24 -3.00
N PRO A 57 6.39 -21.32 -2.47
CA PRO A 57 5.50 -21.21 -1.31
C PRO A 57 6.32 -20.66 -0.14
N ILE A 58 5.82 -19.59 0.48
CA ILE A 58 6.32 -19.16 1.79
C ILE A 58 6.03 -20.33 2.73
N LYS A 59 7.05 -21.13 3.01
CA LYS A 59 7.03 -22.16 4.04
C LYS A 59 7.13 -21.47 5.40
N ASP A 60 6.07 -21.66 6.17
CA ASP A 60 6.07 -21.77 7.62
C ASP A 60 6.54 -20.53 8.41
N CYS A 61 5.60 -19.63 8.72
CA CYS A 61 5.62 -18.99 10.03
C CYS A 61 5.36 -20.08 11.08
N PRO A 62 6.17 -20.24 12.14
CA PRO A 62 5.84 -21.14 13.23
C PRO A 62 4.53 -20.70 13.88
N GLY A 63 3.46 -21.43 13.58
CA GLY A 63 2.26 -21.43 14.40
C GLY A 63 2.63 -21.95 15.78
N THR A 64 2.42 -21.15 16.80
CA THR A 64 2.20 -21.66 18.15
C THR A 64 0.69 -21.67 18.35
N GLU A 65 0.09 -22.84 18.16
CA GLU A 65 -1.27 -23.16 18.56
C GLU A 65 -1.21 -24.16 19.74
N PRO A 66 -2.31 -24.44 20.44
CA PRO A 66 -2.75 -23.77 21.65
C PRO A 66 -2.55 -24.68 22.88
N GLU A 67 -1.94 -24.17 23.96
CA GLU A 67 -2.00 -24.89 25.25
C GLU A 67 -3.21 -24.43 26.06
N THR A 68 -4.23 -25.27 26.01
CA THR A 68 -5.32 -25.33 26.98
C THR A 68 -4.80 -25.79 28.34
N SER A 69 -5.32 -25.16 29.41
CA SER A 69 -5.39 -25.63 30.79
C SER A 69 -4.41 -25.02 31.80
N SER A 70 -4.91 -24.02 32.55
CA SER A 70 -4.84 -24.10 34.01
C SER A 70 -5.91 -23.23 34.66
N GLU A 71 -6.88 -23.91 35.25
CA GLU A 71 -7.84 -23.41 36.22
C GLU A 71 -7.19 -23.20 37.60
N SER A 72 -7.41 -22.03 38.21
CA SER A 72 -7.55 -21.81 39.67
C SER A 72 -7.68 -20.31 40.00
N PRO A 73 -8.14 -19.89 41.21
CA PRO A 73 -9.34 -20.20 41.98
C PRO A 73 -10.22 -18.92 42.19
N PRO A 74 -11.39 -18.95 42.86
CA PRO A 74 -12.21 -17.75 43.04
C PRO A 74 -11.61 -16.85 44.12
N VAL A 75 -11.19 -15.64 43.76
CA VAL A 75 -10.82 -14.60 44.74
C VAL A 75 -11.89 -13.53 44.76
N THR A 76 -12.73 -13.62 45.79
CA THR A 76 -13.66 -12.57 46.21
C THR A 76 -12.86 -11.43 46.85
N THR A 77 -12.67 -10.31 46.15
CA THR A 77 -12.38 -8.99 46.75
C THR A 77 -12.79 -7.90 45.75
N PRO A 78 -13.45 -6.80 46.15
CA PRO A 78 -13.98 -5.81 45.22
C PRO A 78 -12.84 -5.02 44.56
N VAL A 79 -12.74 -5.14 43.23
CA VAL A 79 -11.77 -4.41 42.40
C VAL A 79 -12.16 -2.92 42.38
N PRO A 80 -11.22 -1.98 42.61
CA PRO A 80 -11.48 -0.56 42.42
C PRO A 80 -11.73 -0.29 40.92
N THR A 81 -12.79 0.44 40.63
CA THR A 81 -13.27 0.82 39.29
C THR A 81 -12.21 1.60 38.49
N GLN A 82 -11.25 0.92 37.87
CA GLN A 82 -10.41 1.51 36.83
C GLN A 82 -11.18 1.41 35.50
N PRO A 83 -11.34 2.51 34.74
CA PRO A 83 -11.95 2.45 33.41
C PRO A 83 -11.12 1.53 32.50
N PRO A 84 -11.76 0.87 31.51
CA PRO A 84 -11.13 -0.14 30.67
C PRO A 84 -9.84 0.32 29.97
N ASN A 85 -9.64 1.64 29.78
CA ASN A 85 -8.45 2.19 29.13
C ASN A 85 -7.64 3.04 30.13
N PRO A 86 -6.40 2.65 30.46
CA PRO A 86 -5.48 3.49 31.24
C PRO A 86 -5.24 4.83 30.54
N ASP A 87 -5.06 5.89 31.32
CA ASP A 87 -4.89 7.28 30.85
C ASP A 87 -3.86 7.43 29.72
N ASN A 88 -2.76 6.67 29.74
CA ASN A 88 -1.69 6.74 28.74
C ASN A 88 -1.98 6.05 27.39
N TYR A 89 -3.11 5.33 27.27
CA TYR A 89 -3.56 4.71 26.02
C TYR A 89 -4.79 5.40 25.43
N ARG A 90 -5.25 6.49 26.04
CA ARG A 90 -6.42 7.23 25.58
C ARG A 90 -6.06 8.10 24.38
N PHE A 91 -6.74 7.87 23.26
CA PHE A 91 -6.72 8.74 22.09
C PHE A 91 -7.97 9.62 22.10
N ASP A 92 -7.79 10.92 21.84
CA ASP A 92 -8.87 11.91 21.91
C ASP A 92 -9.94 11.66 20.82
N CYS A 93 -11.19 11.49 21.26
CA CYS A 93 -12.35 11.34 20.37
C CYS A 93 -13.17 12.65 20.24
N GLY A 94 -12.83 13.67 21.03
CA GLY A 94 -13.47 14.98 21.01
C GLY A 94 -12.51 16.11 20.66
N PRO A 95 -11.84 16.10 19.49
CA PRO A 95 -10.84 17.11 19.10
C PRO A 95 -11.45 18.49 18.77
N ASP A 96 -12.70 18.73 19.16
CA ASP A 96 -13.41 19.98 18.97
C ASP A 96 -12.70 21.09 19.73
N ARG A 97 -12.77 22.32 19.20
CA ARG A 97 -12.03 23.48 19.73
C ARG A 97 -12.24 23.71 21.23
N ASP A 98 -13.47 23.52 21.71
CA ASP A 98 -13.86 23.78 23.09
C ASP A 98 -13.99 22.49 23.92
N GLY A 99 -13.54 21.35 23.36
CA GLY A 99 -13.82 20.03 23.89
C GLY A 99 -15.27 19.61 23.70
N VAL A 100 -15.59 18.40 24.17
CA VAL A 100 -16.95 17.84 24.12
C VAL A 100 -17.43 17.55 25.53
N ASP A 101 -18.74 17.66 25.76
CA ASP A 101 -19.35 17.18 26.99
C ASP A 101 -19.57 15.65 26.95
N GLN A 102 -19.95 15.07 28.07
CA GLN A 102 -20.19 13.62 28.19
C GLN A 102 -21.24 13.15 27.18
N ALA A 103 -22.35 13.88 27.04
CA ALA A 103 -23.44 13.49 26.13
C ALA A 103 -22.99 13.48 24.67
N THR A 104 -22.23 14.51 24.25
CA THR A 104 -21.64 14.54 22.91
C THR A 104 -20.65 13.40 22.75
N CYS A 105 -19.74 13.18 23.70
CA CYS A 105 -18.78 12.07 23.65
C CYS A 105 -19.44 10.69 23.45
N GLU A 106 -20.47 10.40 24.23
CA GLU A 106 -21.18 9.12 24.17
C GLU A 106 -22.00 9.00 22.89
N SER A 107 -22.62 10.10 22.41
CA SER A 107 -23.24 10.13 21.09
C SER A 107 -22.23 9.84 19.97
N ARG A 108 -20.93 10.05 20.24
CA ARG A 108 -19.86 9.69 19.31
C ARG A 108 -19.54 8.20 19.21
N GLY A 109 -20.14 7.39 20.08
CA GLY A 109 -19.74 6.01 20.33
C GLY A 109 -18.43 5.91 21.10
N CYS A 110 -18.04 6.98 21.80
CA CYS A 110 -16.81 7.06 22.58
C CYS A 110 -17.07 6.92 24.08
N THR A 111 -15.99 6.68 24.85
CA THR A 111 -16.07 6.52 26.29
C THR A 111 -15.71 7.82 27.00
N TRP A 112 -16.54 8.19 27.98
CA TRP A 112 -16.27 9.30 28.87
C TRP A 112 -15.70 8.82 30.21
N SER A 113 -14.54 9.32 30.60
CA SER A 113 -14.00 9.15 31.95
C SER A 113 -13.14 10.36 32.31
N PRO A 114 -13.38 11.03 33.44
CA PRO A 114 -12.54 12.14 33.88
C PRO A 114 -11.08 11.71 33.92
N ALA A 115 -10.19 12.52 33.34
CA ALA A 115 -8.76 12.27 33.42
C ALA A 115 -8.30 12.35 34.89
N THR A 116 -7.51 11.37 35.34
CA THR A 116 -6.98 11.35 36.71
C THR A 116 -5.75 12.24 36.87
N THR A 117 -5.13 12.58 35.73
CA THR A 117 -3.96 13.44 35.60
C THR A 117 -4.20 14.50 34.53
N SER A 118 -3.35 15.54 34.49
CA SER A 118 -3.40 16.53 33.42
C SER A 118 -2.80 15.94 32.14
N GLY A 119 -3.49 16.07 31.01
CA GLY A 119 -3.01 15.65 29.69
C GLY A 119 -3.93 14.66 28.95
N PRO A 120 -4.32 13.52 29.55
CA PRO A 120 -5.21 12.55 28.92
C PRO A 120 -6.59 13.14 28.60
N PRO A 121 -7.21 12.77 27.47
CA PRO A 121 -8.55 13.23 27.15
C PRO A 121 -9.60 12.56 28.05
N SER A 122 -10.63 13.31 28.42
CA SER A 122 -11.78 12.77 29.15
C SER A 122 -12.76 12.04 28.22
N CYS A 123 -12.78 12.40 26.93
CA CYS A 123 -13.50 11.68 25.88
C CYS A 123 -12.52 10.93 24.99
N PHE A 124 -12.58 9.60 24.95
CA PHE A 124 -11.59 8.80 24.22
C PHE A 124 -12.21 7.64 23.46
N TYR A 125 -11.49 7.16 22.44
CA TYR A 125 -11.89 5.98 21.67
C TYR A 125 -11.83 4.71 22.55
N PRO A 126 -12.89 3.87 22.57
CA PRO A 126 -12.82 2.55 23.19
C PRO A 126 -11.89 1.61 22.42
N GLU A 127 -11.44 0.52 23.04
CA GLU A 127 -10.49 -0.43 22.40
C GLU A 127 -11.07 -1.11 21.15
N ASP A 128 -12.38 -1.32 21.13
CA ASP A 128 -13.12 -1.98 20.04
C ASP A 128 -13.75 -0.97 19.05
N TYR A 129 -13.20 0.24 18.97
CA TYR A 129 -13.71 1.27 18.05
C TYR A 129 -13.38 0.98 16.58
N THR A 130 -14.23 0.19 15.92
CA THR A 130 -14.04 -0.26 14.54
C THR A 130 -14.69 0.68 13.52
N THR A 131 -13.91 1.55 12.88
CA THR A 131 -14.44 2.50 11.87
C THR A 131 -14.56 1.92 10.47
N TYR A 132 -13.47 1.36 9.94
CA TYR A 132 -13.42 0.70 8.65
C TYR A 132 -13.08 -0.77 8.82
N TYR A 133 -13.64 -1.60 7.96
CA TYR A 133 -13.34 -3.03 7.89
C TYR A 133 -13.17 -3.45 6.43
N PHE A 134 -12.65 -4.65 6.22
CA PHE A 134 -12.57 -5.30 4.92
C PHE A 134 -12.88 -6.78 5.10
N ASP A 135 -13.43 -7.40 4.08
CA ASP A 135 -13.58 -8.84 4.00
C ASP A 135 -12.50 -9.45 3.10
N ASN A 136 -12.36 -10.78 3.10
CA ASN A 136 -11.35 -11.45 2.28
C ASN A 136 -11.52 -11.17 0.78
N GLU A 137 -12.74 -10.89 0.33
CA GLU A 137 -13.06 -10.55 -1.06
C GLU A 137 -12.55 -9.16 -1.46
N ASP A 138 -12.34 -8.27 -0.49
CA ASP A 138 -11.80 -6.92 -0.70
C ASP A 138 -10.25 -6.90 -0.71
N PHE A 139 -9.60 -8.06 -0.56
CA PHE A 139 -8.15 -8.19 -0.54
C PHE A 139 -7.62 -8.69 -1.89
N PHE A 140 -6.78 -7.89 -2.52
CA PHE A 140 -6.23 -8.15 -3.85
C PHE A 140 -4.71 -8.19 -3.82
N ASN A 141 -4.13 -9.31 -4.25
CA ASN A 141 -2.69 -9.40 -4.49
C ASN A 141 -2.31 -8.60 -5.74
N GLN A 142 -1.22 -7.86 -5.67
CA GLN A 142 -0.72 -7.03 -6.75
C GLN A 142 0.78 -7.30 -6.95
N PRO A 143 1.34 -7.09 -8.16
CA PRO A 143 2.77 -7.31 -8.39
C PRO A 143 3.68 -6.48 -7.47
N TRP A 144 3.20 -5.32 -7.02
CA TRP A 144 3.92 -4.39 -6.14
C TRP A 144 3.56 -4.56 -4.66
N GLY A 145 2.67 -5.49 -4.27
CA GLY A 145 2.22 -5.67 -2.90
C GLY A 145 0.73 -6.04 -2.80
N HIS A 146 -0.05 -5.27 -2.06
CA HIS A 146 -1.47 -5.58 -1.78
C HIS A 146 -2.37 -4.37 -1.96
N ARG A 147 -3.58 -4.60 -2.46
CA ARG A 147 -4.67 -3.64 -2.45
C ARG A 147 -5.78 -4.16 -1.55
N VAL A 148 -6.27 -3.31 -0.67
CA VAL A 148 -7.40 -3.60 0.22
C VAL A 148 -8.45 -2.54 0.01
N GLU A 149 -9.68 -2.96 -0.22
CA GLU A 149 -10.81 -2.03 -0.20
C GLU A 149 -11.45 -2.04 1.20
N LEU A 150 -11.63 -0.85 1.76
CA LEU A 150 -12.08 -0.66 3.13
C LEU A 150 -13.47 -0.06 3.10
N THR A 151 -14.42 -0.67 3.81
CA THR A 151 -15.79 -0.22 3.92
C THR A 151 -16.05 0.34 5.31
N ARG A 152 -16.70 1.51 5.38
CA ARG A 152 -17.07 2.14 6.63
C ARG A 152 -18.17 1.34 7.33
N ARG A 153 -18.00 1.11 8.63
CA ARG A 153 -18.99 0.42 9.46
C ARG A 153 -20.15 1.36 9.81
N ALA A 154 -21.34 1.04 9.31
CA ALA A 154 -22.55 1.85 9.54
C ALA A 154 -22.98 1.97 11.01
N SER A 155 -22.62 0.98 11.85
CA SER A 155 -22.91 1.03 13.28
C SER A 155 -22.02 2.00 14.05
N THR A 156 -20.91 2.47 13.46
CA THR A 156 -20.02 3.44 14.09
C THR A 156 -20.42 4.85 13.65
N PRO A 157 -20.92 5.68 14.59
CA PRO A 157 -21.42 6.99 14.24
C PRO A 157 -20.35 7.87 13.56
N ASN A 158 -20.75 8.67 12.56
CA ASN A 158 -19.85 9.58 11.86
C ASN A 158 -20.07 11.02 12.35
N HIS A 159 -19.06 11.61 12.97
CA HIS A 159 -19.14 12.95 13.56
C HIS A 159 -18.42 14.01 12.76
N PHE A 160 -17.57 13.56 11.83
CA PHE A 160 -16.95 14.43 10.85
C PHE A 160 -17.91 14.47 9.66
N THR A 161 -18.45 15.66 9.37
CA THR A 161 -19.32 15.88 8.21
C THR A 161 -18.66 15.31 6.95
N ASP A 162 -19.45 14.70 6.06
CA ASP A 162 -19.00 14.10 4.80
C ASP A 162 -18.04 12.89 4.97
N GLY A 163 -18.50 11.90 5.72
CA GLY A 163 -17.81 10.61 5.82
C GLY A 163 -17.72 9.90 4.48
N ILE A 164 -16.58 9.25 4.23
CA ILE A 164 -16.36 8.47 3.02
C ILE A 164 -16.73 7.01 3.32
N ASP A 165 -17.61 6.43 2.51
CA ASP A 165 -18.06 5.06 2.75
C ASP A 165 -17.01 4.02 2.34
N THR A 166 -16.32 4.25 1.23
CA THR A 166 -15.37 3.30 0.66
C THR A 166 -14.00 3.93 0.39
N LEU A 167 -12.98 3.30 0.94
CA LEU A 167 -11.58 3.66 0.76
C LEU A 167 -10.84 2.53 0.03
N ARG A 168 -9.70 2.90 -0.56
CA ARG A 168 -8.73 1.98 -1.12
C ARG A 168 -7.39 2.20 -0.43
N LEU A 169 -6.88 1.15 0.18
CA LEU A 169 -5.55 1.06 0.75
C LEU A 169 -4.65 0.31 -0.25
N ASP A 170 -3.63 0.97 -0.79
CA ASP A 170 -2.55 0.26 -1.49
C ASP A 170 -1.34 0.15 -0.56
N VAL A 171 -0.83 -1.06 -0.38
CA VAL A 171 0.39 -1.38 0.36
C VAL A 171 1.44 -1.83 -0.65
N GLU A 172 2.45 -1.00 -0.87
CA GLU A 172 3.54 -1.20 -1.82
C GLU A 172 4.81 -1.67 -1.10
N LEU A 173 5.26 -2.88 -1.45
CA LEU A 173 6.52 -3.48 -1.02
C LEU A 173 7.66 -2.97 -1.91
N GLN A 174 8.00 -1.69 -1.77
CA GLN A 174 8.91 -1.03 -2.71
C GLN A 174 10.33 -1.56 -2.68
N THR A 175 10.85 -1.90 -1.49
CA THR A 175 12.16 -2.54 -1.32
C THR A 175 12.12 -3.43 -0.07
N LYS A 176 13.18 -4.20 0.19
CA LYS A 176 13.32 -5.02 1.41
C LYS A 176 13.26 -4.23 2.73
N SER A 177 13.49 -2.91 2.70
CA SER A 177 13.50 -2.06 3.90
C SER A 177 12.60 -0.83 3.77
N ARG A 178 11.70 -0.81 2.77
CA ARG A 178 10.79 0.32 2.55
C ARG A 178 9.40 -0.17 2.17
N LEU A 179 8.47 0.02 3.10
CA LEU A 179 7.04 -0.12 2.91
C LEU A 179 6.44 1.26 2.60
N HIS A 180 5.64 1.36 1.56
CA HIS A 180 4.86 2.56 1.27
C HIS A 180 3.38 2.19 1.24
N PHE A 181 2.52 2.97 1.88
CA PHE A 181 1.09 2.75 1.79
C PHE A 181 0.35 4.05 1.53
N LYS A 182 -0.76 3.94 0.78
CA LYS A 182 -1.62 5.07 0.43
C LYS A 182 -3.05 4.70 0.74
N VAL A 183 -3.77 5.61 1.39
CA VAL A 183 -5.22 5.54 1.55
C VAL A 183 -5.83 6.56 0.61
N ARG A 184 -6.74 6.12 -0.25
CA ARG A 184 -7.38 6.94 -1.28
C ARG A 184 -8.89 6.68 -1.27
N LEU A 185 -9.66 7.62 -1.81
CA LEU A 185 -11.07 7.36 -2.09
C LEU A 185 -11.18 6.21 -3.11
N ARG A 186 -12.13 5.30 -2.91
CA ARG A 186 -12.57 4.42 -3.99
C ARG A 186 -13.41 5.28 -4.93
N THR A 187 -12.75 5.97 -5.85
CA THR A 187 -13.45 6.52 -7.00
C THR A 187 -13.96 5.34 -7.80
N GLU A 188 -15.29 5.11 -7.81
CA GLU A 188 -15.93 4.65 -9.05
C GLU A 188 -15.32 5.51 -10.15
N GLU A 189 -14.77 4.90 -11.20
CA GLU A 189 -14.41 5.68 -12.39
C GLU A 189 -15.59 6.59 -12.66
N PHE A 190 -15.39 7.91 -12.63
CA PHE A 190 -16.27 8.78 -13.35
C PHE A 190 -16.14 8.34 -14.80
N VAL A 191 -16.95 7.36 -15.21
CA VAL A 191 -17.19 7.04 -16.59
C VAL A 191 -17.74 8.34 -17.13
N CYS A 192 -16.89 9.12 -17.80
CA CYS A 192 -17.34 10.18 -18.68
C CYS A 192 -18.30 9.49 -19.65
N SER A 193 -19.59 9.59 -19.35
CA SER A 193 -20.65 9.13 -20.24
C SER A 193 -20.58 10.06 -21.44
N VAL A 194 -20.17 9.48 -22.57
CA VAL A 194 -20.10 10.14 -23.88
C VAL A 194 -21.50 10.39 -24.40
#